data_AF-A0A4R1UPD0-F1
#
_entry.id   AF-A0A4R1UPD0-F1
#
_cell.length_a   1.000
_cell.length_b   1.000
_cell.length_c   1.000
_cell.angle_alpha   90.00
_cell.angle_beta   90.00
_cell.angle_gamma   90.00
#
_symmetry.space_group_name_H-M   'P 1'
#
loop_
_entity.id
_entity.type
_entity.pdbx_description
1 polymer ?
#
loop_
_entity_poly.entity_id
_entity_poly.type
_entity_poly.pdbx_seq_one_letter_code
_entity_poly.pdbx_strand_id
1 'polypeptide(L)'
;MNFNRVTLSCAALIAVNLAALPTPSLAQPAATPTAFERAMLSVLDAPTRAQVEKRAVHGNTVSGVIGTILLNNYYGAGARNPGQALSVAAVDFGRGTVIFRRAPNVLELQRFDPHTLRMIR
;
A
#
# COMPACT_ATOMS: atom_id res chain seq x y z
N MET A 1 59.75 -35.34 -18.29
CA MET A 1 58.48 -36.07 -18.03
C MET A 1 58.50 -36.52 -16.59
N ASN A 2 57.62 -35.98 -15.75
CA ASN A 2 57.29 -36.49 -14.41
C ASN A 2 55.91 -35.94 -14.05
N PHE A 3 54.89 -36.76 -14.20
CA PHE A 3 53.51 -36.43 -13.83
C PHE A 3 53.28 -36.84 -12.38
N ASN A 4 53.31 -35.86 -11.47
CA ASN A 4 52.91 -36.07 -10.09
C ASN A 4 51.39 -36.26 -10.04
N ARG A 5 50.99 -37.41 -9.48
CA ARG A 5 49.61 -37.80 -9.21
C ARG A 5 49.01 -36.86 -8.16
N VAL A 6 47.97 -36.12 -8.52
CA VAL A 6 47.12 -35.38 -7.58
C VAL A 6 45.87 -36.20 -7.35
N THR A 7 45.80 -36.85 -6.19
CA THR A 7 44.60 -37.49 -5.66
C THR A 7 43.66 -36.42 -5.11
N LEU A 8 42.52 -36.21 -5.78
CA LEU A 8 41.41 -35.39 -5.28
C LEU A 8 40.52 -36.26 -4.40
N SER A 9 40.60 -36.04 -3.08
CA SER A 9 39.71 -36.68 -2.11
C SER A 9 38.34 -35.99 -2.12
N CYS A 10 37.29 -36.76 -2.41
CA CYS A 10 35.88 -36.38 -2.26
C CYS A 10 35.57 -36.03 -0.80
N ALA A 11 35.40 -34.75 -0.49
CA ALA A 11 34.75 -34.31 0.74
C ALA A 11 33.23 -34.24 0.50
N ALA A 12 32.49 -35.12 1.18
CA ALA A 12 31.04 -35.15 1.16
C ALA A 12 30.48 -33.84 1.76
N LEU A 13 29.76 -33.06 0.95
CA LEU A 13 28.94 -31.96 1.42
C LEU A 13 27.72 -32.53 2.14
N ILE A 14 27.72 -32.44 3.48
CA ILE A 14 26.54 -32.74 4.31
C ILE A 14 25.53 -31.62 4.06
N ALA A 15 24.48 -31.93 3.30
CA ALA A 15 23.33 -31.06 3.11
C ALA A 15 22.52 -30.99 4.40
N VAL A 16 22.67 -29.90 5.16
CA VAL A 16 21.77 -29.56 6.27
C VAL A 16 20.50 -28.98 5.66
N ASN A 17 19.48 -29.81 5.48
CA ASN A 17 18.12 -29.36 5.17
C ASN A 17 17.53 -28.69 6.40
N LEU A 18 17.65 -27.36 6.49
CA LEU A 18 16.94 -26.57 7.47
C LEU A 18 15.48 -26.50 7.03
N ALA A 19 14.64 -27.40 7.57
CA ALA A 19 13.19 -27.33 7.42
C ALA A 19 12.70 -26.03 8.04
N ALA A 20 12.48 -25.01 7.21
CA ALA A 20 11.79 -23.79 7.60
C ALA A 20 10.34 -24.17 7.94
N LEU A 21 10.03 -24.28 9.22
CA LEU A 21 8.66 -24.40 9.69
C LEU A 21 7.90 -23.15 9.24
N PRO A 22 6.75 -23.26 8.57
CA PRO A 22 5.90 -22.11 8.30
C PRO A 22 5.43 -21.56 9.65
N THR A 23 5.93 -20.40 10.03
CA THR A 23 5.38 -19.68 11.18
C THR A 23 3.92 -19.36 10.86
N PRO A 24 2.97 -19.68 11.76
CA PRO A 24 1.59 -19.29 11.54
C PRO A 24 1.54 -17.76 11.49
N SER A 25 1.19 -17.23 10.32
CA SER A 25 0.84 -15.82 10.18
C SER A 25 -0.37 -15.57 11.07
N LEU A 26 -0.16 -14.91 12.20
CA LEU A 26 -1.23 -14.48 13.07
C LEU A 26 -2.04 -13.46 12.28
N ALA A 27 -3.19 -13.90 11.76
CA ALA A 27 -4.17 -13.03 11.15
C ALA A 27 -4.56 -11.96 12.18
N GLN A 28 -4.08 -10.73 11.99
CA GLN A 28 -4.44 -9.62 12.85
C GLN A 28 -5.96 -9.39 12.70
N PRO A 29 -6.73 -9.33 13.80
CA PRO A 29 -8.15 -9.04 13.73
C PRO A 29 -8.35 -7.71 13.01
N ALA A 30 -9.34 -7.66 12.11
CA ALA A 30 -9.69 -6.44 11.38
C ALA A 30 -9.98 -5.34 12.41
N ALA A 31 -9.18 -4.27 12.38
CA ALA A 31 -9.32 -3.17 13.33
C ALA A 31 -10.67 -2.49 13.11
N THR A 32 -11.48 -2.39 14.17
CA THR A 32 -12.71 -1.60 14.15
C THR A 32 -12.40 -0.17 13.71
N PRO A 33 -13.14 0.42 12.75
CA PRO A 33 -12.88 1.78 12.31
C PRO A 33 -12.91 2.78 13.46
N THR A 34 -11.93 3.69 13.47
CA THR A 34 -11.89 4.80 14.43
C THR A 34 -13.12 5.73 14.27
N ALA A 35 -13.38 6.61 15.24
CA ALA A 35 -14.44 7.62 15.10
C ALA A 35 -14.25 8.50 13.85
N PHE A 36 -13.01 8.85 13.54
CA PHE A 36 -12.65 9.59 12.33
C PHE A 36 -12.95 8.78 11.06
N GLU A 37 -12.61 7.49 11.04
CA GLU A 37 -12.90 6.62 9.89
C GLU A 37 -14.38 6.38 9.67
N ARG A 38 -15.17 6.26 10.73
CA ARG A 38 -16.64 6.22 10.62
C ARG A 38 -17.18 7.53 10.03
N ALA A 39 -16.63 8.68 10.43
CA ALA A 39 -17.00 9.96 9.84
C ALA A 39 -16.64 10.00 8.35
N MET A 40 -15.45 9.54 7.95
CA MET A 40 -15.09 9.44 6.52
C MET A 40 -16.07 8.56 5.75
N LEU A 41 -16.39 7.36 6.25
CA LEU A 41 -17.36 6.45 5.61
C LEU A 41 -18.74 7.07 5.46
N SER A 42 -19.18 7.89 6.43
CA SER A 42 -20.49 8.56 6.37
C SER A 42 -20.61 9.61 5.27
N VAL A 43 -19.49 10.18 4.82
CA VAL A 43 -19.47 11.16 3.71
C VAL A 43 -19.57 10.44 2.37
N LEU A 44 -19.01 9.23 2.24
CA LEU A 44 -18.99 8.49 0.98
C LEU A 44 -20.41 8.16 0.50
N ASP A 45 -20.60 8.20 -0.82
CA ASP A 45 -21.79 7.60 -1.41
C ASP A 45 -21.83 6.08 -1.19
N ALA A 46 -23.01 5.47 -1.33
CA ALA A 46 -23.18 4.03 -1.07
C ALA A 46 -22.21 3.13 -1.87
N PRO A 47 -22.00 3.31 -3.20
CA PRO A 47 -21.09 2.45 -3.94
C PRO A 47 -19.62 2.63 -3.54
N THR A 48 -19.16 3.87 -3.31
CA THR A 48 -17.78 4.14 -2.91
C THR A 48 -17.52 3.63 -1.49
N ARG A 49 -18.49 3.79 -0.59
CA ARG A 49 -18.42 3.23 0.77
C ARG A 49 -18.26 1.72 0.76
N ALA A 50 -19.10 1.01 0.01
CA ALA A 50 -19.04 -0.44 -0.12
C ALA A 50 -17.68 -0.91 -0.67
N GLN A 51 -17.10 -0.16 -1.62
CA GLN A 51 -15.76 -0.46 -2.14
C GLN A 51 -14.67 -0.27 -1.07
N VAL A 52 -14.76 0.80 -0.26
CA VAL A 52 -13.81 1.06 0.82
C VAL A 52 -13.90 0.00 1.90
N GLU A 53 -15.11 -0.30 2.39
CA GLU A 53 -15.36 -1.33 3.41
C GLU A 53 -14.88 -2.71 2.95
N LYS A 54 -15.14 -3.07 1.69
CA LYS A 54 -14.66 -4.34 1.12
C LYS A 54 -13.14 -4.47 1.13
N ARG A 55 -12.41 -3.36 1.01
CA ARG A 55 -10.93 -3.34 0.97
C ARG A 55 -10.31 -3.13 2.35
N ALA A 56 -11.05 -2.51 3.28
CA ALA A 56 -10.63 -2.23 4.66
C ALA A 56 -10.74 -3.49 5.55
N VAL A 57 -10.12 -4.57 5.09
CA VAL A 57 -10.06 -5.88 5.72
C VAL A 57 -8.60 -6.36 5.75
N HIS A 58 -8.31 -7.41 6.52
CA HIS A 58 -6.97 -8.03 6.57
C HIS A 58 -5.83 -7.04 6.93
N GLY A 59 -6.10 -6.15 7.89
CA GLY A 59 -5.12 -5.16 8.36
C GLY A 59 -5.11 -3.84 7.58
N ASN A 60 -5.87 -3.73 6.48
CA ASN A 60 -6.07 -2.47 5.79
C ASN A 60 -7.06 -1.59 6.56
N THR A 61 -6.70 -0.33 6.80
CA THR A 61 -7.58 0.65 7.44
C THR A 61 -8.40 1.41 6.41
N VAL A 62 -9.54 1.97 6.82
CA VAL A 62 -10.38 2.83 5.96
C VAL A 62 -9.56 4.00 5.40
N SER A 63 -8.79 4.66 6.26
CA SER A 63 -7.90 5.76 5.89
C SER A 63 -6.85 5.35 4.83
N GLY A 64 -6.21 4.20 5.00
CA GLY A 64 -5.21 3.68 4.06
C GLY A 64 -5.82 3.29 2.71
N VAL A 65 -7.00 2.68 2.72
CA VAL A 65 -7.75 2.33 1.51
C VAL A 65 -8.15 3.59 0.74
N ILE A 66 -8.69 4.60 1.43
CA ILE A 66 -9.05 5.86 0.77
C ILE A 66 -7.81 6.54 0.19
N GLY A 67 -6.71 6.61 0.92
CA GLY A 67 -5.45 7.16 0.40
C GLY A 67 -4.98 6.46 -0.88
N THR A 68 -5.11 5.13 -0.92
CA THR A 68 -4.80 4.32 -2.12
C THR A 68 -5.74 4.63 -3.28
N ILE A 69 -7.05 4.76 -3.03
CA ILE A 69 -8.04 5.12 -4.06
C ILE A 69 -7.75 6.52 -4.63
N LEU A 70 -7.47 7.51 -3.77
CA LEU A 70 -7.14 8.86 -4.18
C LEU A 70 -5.88 8.89 -5.05
N LEU A 71 -4.84 8.15 -4.66
CA LEU A 71 -3.62 8.03 -5.44
C LEU A 71 -3.89 7.41 -6.83
N ASN A 72 -4.67 6.33 -6.88
CA ASN A 72 -5.03 5.68 -8.15
C ASN A 72 -5.87 6.60 -9.05
N ASN A 73 -6.84 7.31 -8.47
CA ASN A 73 -7.67 8.27 -9.19
C ASN A 73 -6.86 9.47 -9.70
N TYR A 74 -5.85 9.91 -8.94
CA TYR A 74 -4.91 10.94 -9.39
C TYR A 74 -4.12 10.49 -10.63
N TYR A 75 -3.57 9.26 -10.63
CA TYR A 75 -2.93 8.71 -11.83
C TYR A 75 -3.89 8.56 -13.00
N GLY A 76 -5.09 8.02 -12.76
CA GLY A 76 -6.12 7.85 -13.80
C GLY A 76 -6.62 9.17 -14.39
N ALA A 77 -6.56 10.26 -13.62
CA ALA A 77 -6.95 11.60 -14.06
C ALA A 77 -5.87 12.32 -14.88
N GLY A 78 -4.72 11.70 -15.15
CA GLY A 78 -3.60 12.33 -15.85
C GLY A 78 -2.69 13.08 -14.90
N ALA A 79 -2.10 12.35 -13.96
CA ALA A 79 -1.11 12.86 -13.01
C ALA A 79 -0.09 13.77 -13.69
N ARG A 80 0.30 14.87 -13.03
CA ARG A 80 1.25 15.85 -13.59
C ARG A 80 2.62 15.24 -13.87
N ASN A 81 3.02 14.24 -13.09
CA ASN A 81 4.30 13.54 -13.21
C ASN A 81 4.07 12.03 -13.08
N PRO A 82 3.61 11.36 -14.15
CA PRO A 82 3.30 9.93 -14.11
C PRO A 82 4.58 9.10 -13.88
N GLY A 83 4.44 7.97 -13.18
CA GLY A 83 5.55 7.03 -12.94
C GLY A 83 6.51 7.39 -11.80
N GLN A 84 6.35 8.55 -11.16
CA GLN A 84 7.13 8.90 -9.96
C GLN A 84 6.50 8.32 -8.69
N ALA A 85 7.31 7.94 -7.71
CA ALA A 85 6.80 7.52 -6.42
C ALA A 85 6.08 8.71 -5.73
N LEU A 86 4.82 8.49 -5.36
CA LEU A 86 3.96 9.46 -4.70
C LEU A 86 3.39 8.78 -3.44
N SER A 87 3.35 9.52 -2.34
CA SER A 87 2.65 9.10 -1.13
C SER A 87 1.61 10.14 -0.71
N VAL A 88 0.56 9.70 -0.04
CA VAL A 88 -0.42 10.60 0.57
C VAL A 88 0.19 11.17 1.84
N ALA A 89 0.39 12.48 1.88
CA ALA A 89 0.91 13.18 3.05
C ALA A 89 -0.20 13.61 4.01
N ALA A 90 -1.35 14.02 3.46
CA ALA A 90 -2.52 14.42 4.24
C ALA A 90 -3.79 14.35 3.37
N VAL A 91 -4.94 14.14 4.02
CA VAL A 91 -6.26 14.22 3.41
C VAL A 91 -7.14 15.09 4.29
N ASP A 92 -7.69 16.16 3.71
CA ASP A 92 -8.76 16.95 4.30
C ASP A 92 -10.08 16.58 3.61
N PHE A 93 -10.84 15.70 4.27
CA PHE A 93 -12.13 15.23 3.77
C PHE A 93 -13.20 16.33 3.74
N GLY A 94 -13.17 17.24 4.71
CA GLY A 94 -14.15 18.32 4.79
C GLY A 94 -14.00 19.32 3.64
N ARG A 95 -12.77 19.51 3.16
CA ARG A 95 -12.47 20.38 2.02
C ARG A 95 -12.29 19.65 0.68
N GLY A 96 -12.42 18.33 0.65
CA GLY A 96 -12.17 17.53 -0.56
C GLY A 96 -10.76 17.77 -1.12
N THR A 97 -9.74 17.76 -0.27
CA THR A 97 -8.36 18.08 -0.66
C THR A 97 -7.40 17.00 -0.20
N VAL A 98 -6.52 16.54 -1.10
CA VAL A 98 -5.45 15.59 -0.80
C VAL A 98 -4.10 16.23 -1.11
N ILE A 99 -3.13 16.00 -0.24
CA ILE A 99 -1.74 16.45 -0.45
C ILE A 99 -0.92 15.20 -0.73
N PHE A 100 -0.33 15.14 -1.92
CA PHE A 100 0.65 14.14 -2.26
C PHE A 100 2.08 14.65 -2.03
N ARG A 101 2.98 13.76 -1.63
CA ARG A 101 4.41 14.03 -1.48
C ARG A 101 5.18 13.23 -2.53
N ARG A 102 6.01 13.91 -3.33
CA ARG A 102 6.92 13.27 -4.30
C ARG A 102 8.33 13.10 -3.76
N ALA A 103 8.80 14.09 -3.01
CA ALA A 103 10.12 14.13 -2.41
C ALA A 103 10.06 14.95 -1.11
N PRO A 104 11.11 14.96 -0.28
CA PRO A 104 11.20 15.89 0.84
C PRO A 104 10.91 17.31 0.36
N ASN A 105 9.93 17.97 0.97
CA ASN A 105 9.48 19.34 0.65
C ASN A 105 8.85 19.55 -0.75
N VAL A 106 8.60 18.48 -1.52
CA VAL A 106 7.87 18.57 -2.80
C VAL A 106 6.46 18.02 -2.59
N LEU A 107 5.53 18.94 -2.35
CA LEU A 107 4.12 18.67 -2.10
C LEU A 107 3.26 19.08 -3.28
N GLU A 108 2.21 18.30 -3.53
CA GLU A 108 1.25 18.54 -4.58
C GLU A 108 -0.17 18.47 -4.02
N LEU A 109 -0.87 19.60 -4.03
CA LEU A 109 -2.25 19.69 -3.60
C LEU A 109 -3.18 19.36 -4.77
N GLN A 110 -4.11 18.44 -4.53
CA GLN A 110 -5.14 18.05 -5.48
C GLN A 110 -6.52 18.10 -4.83
N ARG A 111 -7.53 18.50 -5.62
CA ARG A 111 -8.93 18.49 -5.20
C ARG A 111 -9.62 17.21 -5.62
N PHE A 112 -10.52 16.72 -4.77
CA PHE A 112 -11.33 15.55 -5.05
C PHE A 112 -12.75 15.74 -4.51
N ASP A 113 -13.70 15.02 -5.10
CA ASP A 113 -15.06 14.91 -4.59
C ASP A 113 -15.08 13.91 -3.42
N PRO A 114 -15.42 14.32 -2.18
CA PRO A 114 -15.38 13.45 -1.03
C PRO A 114 -16.45 12.34 -1.05
N HIS A 115 -17.49 12.45 -1.90
CA HIS A 115 -18.49 11.38 -2.02
C HIS A 115 -17.99 10.22 -2.90
N THR A 116 -17.24 10.54 -3.96
CA THR A 116 -16.83 9.58 -5.01
C THR A 116 -15.32 9.33 -5.06
N LEU A 117 -14.54 10.09 -4.31
CA LEU A 117 -13.06 10.11 -4.30
C LEU A 117 -12.41 10.44 -5.65
N ARG A 118 -13.18 10.96 -6.61
CA ARG A 118 -12.67 11.33 -7.94
C ARG A 118 -11.97 12.69 -7.90
N MET A 119 -10.89 12.84 -8.67
CA MET A 119 -10.21 14.12 -8.80
C MET A 119 -11.13 15.15 -9.48
N ILE A 120 -11.13 16.37 -8.97
CA ILE A 120 -11.80 17.52 -9.57
C ILE A 120 -10.76 18.27 -10.39
N ARG A 121 -11.01 18.46 -11.67
CA ARG A 121 -10.14 19.24 -12.58
C ARG A 121 -10.49 20.71 -12.56
#